data_AF-A0A959NCV4-F1
#
_entry.id   AF-A0A959NCV4-F1
#
_cell.length_a   1.000
_cell.length_b   1.000
_cell.length_c   1.000
_cell.angle_alpha   90.00
_cell.angle_beta   90.00
_cell.angle_gamma   90.00
#
_symmetry.space_group_name_H-M   'P 1'
#
loop_
_entity.id
_entity.type
_entity.pdbx_description
1 polymer ?
#
loop_
_entity_poly.entity_id
_entity_poly.type
_entity_poly.pdbx_seq_one_letter_code
_entity_poly.pdbx_strand_id
1 'polypeptide(L)'
;MKNILPNFCIILLILIYGCDQSLNSNEKTQIAEVIVYGGTASAVISAVQISRMGKSVIIVSPDKHLGGLTSSGLGFTDTGNKRVIGGLAREFYHRIYKYYEKEENWNWQKKEEYGNVGQGTPAIDGENKTMWIFEPHIAENVFEDFIAEHKIQVIRNEWLDRENGVNKENGRIISIKTLSGNKYKGKIFIDATYEGDLMASANVSYTVGRESNKTYNEEWNGVQIGILHHAHHFGDLKISPYIDPENPNSGILPLISNEYPGKRGEGDNKVQAYCYRTCLTKNQRNKREFEKPIGYNPEQYELLIRIFNSGWQEVFKKFDPIPNLKTDVNNHGPFSFDYIGMNYDYPEASYERRREIIKEHENYQKGLLYFIANDSRVPKDIQNEMKKWGLAKDEFLD
;
A
#
# COMPACT_ATOMS: atom_id res chain seq x y z
N MET A 1 26.85 90.59 -1.16
CA MET A 1 27.16 90.37 0.26
C MET A 1 25.98 89.66 0.91
N LYS A 2 26.28 88.56 1.63
CA LYS A 2 25.43 87.77 2.54
C LYS A 2 24.46 86.73 1.91
N ASN A 3 24.97 85.49 1.98
CA ASN A 3 24.33 84.18 2.09
C ASN A 3 22.93 84.16 2.71
N ILE A 4 22.13 83.15 2.34
CA ILE A 4 21.69 82.04 3.23
C ILE A 4 20.87 81.02 2.41
N LEU A 5 21.36 79.77 2.34
CA LEU A 5 20.62 78.55 1.98
C LEU A 5 19.57 78.23 3.06
N PRO A 6 18.44 77.54 2.77
CA PRO A 6 18.43 76.10 3.07
C PRO A 6 17.48 75.19 2.24
N ASN A 7 17.86 73.91 2.26
CA ASN A 7 17.03 72.69 2.31
C ASN A 7 16.19 72.24 1.11
N PHE A 8 16.83 71.38 0.31
CA PHE A 8 16.21 70.33 -0.50
C PHE A 8 15.43 69.33 0.39
N CYS A 9 14.12 69.18 0.17
CA CYS A 9 13.38 67.98 0.58
C CYS A 9 13.32 67.02 -0.63
N ILE A 10 14.03 65.90 -0.53
CA ILE A 10 13.95 64.79 -1.48
C ILE A 10 12.69 64.00 -1.14
N ILE A 11 11.71 63.99 -2.04
CA ILE A 11 10.56 63.09 -2.01
C ILE A 11 11.06 61.71 -2.44
N LEU A 12 11.08 60.76 -1.51
CA LEU A 12 11.40 59.35 -1.75
C LEU A 12 10.17 58.64 -2.30
N LEU A 13 10.11 58.45 -3.63
CA LEU A 13 9.14 57.58 -4.29
C LEU A 13 9.61 56.13 -4.17
N ILE A 14 9.08 55.39 -3.19
CA ILE A 14 9.24 53.94 -3.09
C ILE A 14 8.27 53.30 -4.10
N LEU A 15 8.77 52.97 -5.28
CA LEU A 15 8.14 52.04 -6.21
C LEU A 15 8.25 50.63 -5.61
N ILE A 16 7.18 50.18 -4.96
CA ILE A 16 7.00 48.78 -4.60
C ILE A 16 6.83 48.02 -5.92
N TYR A 17 7.93 47.45 -6.43
CA TYR A 17 7.86 46.38 -7.43
C TYR A 17 7.16 45.21 -6.75
N GLY A 18 5.86 45.08 -7.00
CA GLY A 18 5.12 43.84 -6.77
C GLY A 18 5.78 42.78 -7.62
N CYS A 19 6.57 41.92 -6.98
CA CYS A 19 7.02 40.67 -7.54
C CYS A 19 5.78 39.77 -7.58
N ASP A 20 4.99 39.87 -8.65
CA ASP A 20 4.10 38.80 -9.05
C ASP A 20 5.00 37.62 -9.40
N GLN A 21 5.28 36.78 -8.40
CA GLN A 21 5.65 35.39 -8.66
C GLN A 21 4.37 34.70 -9.15
N SER A 22 4.02 34.97 -10.41
CA SER A 22 3.27 34.01 -11.20
C SER A 22 4.11 32.75 -11.20
N LEU A 23 3.69 31.75 -10.43
CA LEU A 23 4.10 30.36 -10.61
C LEU A 23 3.73 30.01 -12.05
N ASN A 24 4.65 30.24 -12.98
CA ASN A 24 4.60 29.66 -14.31
C ASN A 24 4.82 28.15 -14.13
N SER A 25 3.77 27.44 -13.74
CA SER A 25 3.63 26.04 -14.09
C SER A 25 3.58 26.00 -15.60
N ASN A 26 4.73 25.81 -16.25
CA ASN A 26 4.78 25.53 -17.68
C ASN A 26 3.99 24.24 -17.89
N GLU A 27 2.69 24.34 -18.20
CA GLU A 27 1.85 23.20 -18.57
C GLU A 27 2.53 22.48 -19.74
N LYS A 28 3.07 21.29 -19.49
CA LYS A 28 3.71 20.50 -20.56
C LYS A 28 2.70 19.56 -21.15
N THR A 29 2.60 19.57 -22.48
CA THR A 29 1.90 18.51 -23.21
C THR A 29 2.90 17.47 -23.67
N GLN A 30 2.71 16.23 -23.25
CA GLN A 30 3.53 15.09 -23.64
C GLN A 30 2.69 14.11 -24.46
N ILE A 31 3.31 13.43 -25.41
CA ILE A 31 2.62 12.60 -26.39
C ILE A 31 3.34 11.26 -26.50
N ALA A 32 2.56 10.18 -26.41
CA ALA A 32 3.00 8.82 -26.71
C ALA A 32 1.87 8.06 -27.42
N GLU A 33 2.15 6.88 -27.98
CA GLU A 33 1.08 6.04 -28.53
C GLU A 33 0.19 5.48 -27.43
N VAL A 34 0.78 5.11 -26.29
CA VAL A 34 0.05 4.62 -25.11
C VAL A 34 0.40 5.42 -23.86
N ILE A 35 -0.60 5.80 -23.09
CA ILE A 35 -0.42 6.38 -21.75
C ILE A 35 -0.88 5.34 -20.72
N VAL A 36 -0.01 4.99 -19.78
CA VAL A 36 -0.33 4.10 -18.66
C VAL A 36 -0.46 4.97 -17.41
N TYR A 37 -1.61 4.95 -16.75
CA TYR A 37 -1.84 5.69 -15.51
C TYR A 37 -1.76 4.73 -14.31
N GLY A 38 -0.82 4.96 -13.40
CA GLY A 38 -0.55 4.12 -12.21
C GLY A 38 0.91 3.69 -12.08
N GLY A 39 1.30 3.24 -10.88
CA GLY A 39 2.66 2.80 -10.55
C GLY A 39 2.80 1.32 -10.17
N THR A 40 1.75 0.51 -10.36
CA THR A 40 1.73 -0.90 -9.92
C THR A 40 2.58 -1.81 -10.83
N ALA A 41 2.74 -3.09 -10.43
CA ALA A 41 3.39 -4.09 -11.26
C ALA A 41 2.76 -4.20 -12.67
N SER A 42 1.42 -4.11 -12.78
CA SER A 42 0.73 -4.13 -14.07
C SER A 42 1.06 -2.92 -14.93
N ALA A 43 1.32 -1.75 -14.35
CA ALA A 43 1.76 -0.56 -15.08
C ALA A 43 3.11 -0.81 -15.77
N VAL A 44 4.09 -1.31 -15.01
CA VAL A 44 5.45 -1.59 -15.50
C VAL A 44 5.43 -2.69 -16.55
N ILE A 45 4.78 -3.82 -16.27
CA ILE A 45 4.73 -4.95 -17.21
C ILE A 45 4.04 -4.56 -18.53
N SER A 46 2.94 -3.79 -18.46
CA SER A 46 2.27 -3.30 -19.66
C SER A 46 3.19 -2.38 -20.47
N ALA A 47 3.85 -1.42 -19.84
CA ALA A 47 4.75 -0.50 -20.53
C ALA A 47 5.96 -1.21 -21.16
N VAL A 48 6.55 -2.20 -20.47
CA VAL A 48 7.60 -3.05 -21.02
C VAL A 48 7.13 -3.76 -22.28
N GLN A 49 5.94 -4.38 -22.23
CA GLN A 49 5.40 -5.08 -23.39
C GLN A 49 5.14 -4.12 -24.56
N ILE A 50 4.57 -2.94 -24.29
CA ILE A 50 4.33 -1.91 -25.30
C ILE A 50 5.66 -1.46 -25.95
N SER A 51 6.70 -1.23 -25.13
CA SER A 51 8.04 -0.88 -25.61
C SER A 51 8.64 -2.00 -26.47
N ARG A 52 8.53 -3.28 -26.06
CA ARG A 52 8.98 -4.45 -26.84
C ARG A 52 8.25 -4.60 -28.19
N MET A 53 7.03 -4.08 -28.30
CA MET A 53 6.27 -4.01 -29.55
C MET A 53 6.65 -2.81 -30.44
N GLY A 54 7.65 -2.03 -30.06
CA GLY A 54 8.14 -0.88 -30.82
C GLY A 54 7.21 0.34 -30.74
N LYS A 55 6.42 0.46 -29.68
CA LYS A 55 5.45 1.55 -29.47
C LYS A 55 5.93 2.49 -28.38
N SER A 56 5.67 3.79 -28.55
CA SER A 56 6.00 4.78 -27.51
C SER A 56 4.99 4.71 -26.36
N VAL A 57 5.52 4.76 -25.13
CA VAL A 57 4.72 4.68 -23.90
C VAL A 57 5.25 5.64 -22.85
N ILE A 58 4.33 6.27 -22.13
CA ILE A 58 4.63 7.07 -20.93
C ILE A 58 3.83 6.46 -19.77
N ILE A 59 4.49 6.23 -18.63
CA ILE A 59 3.82 5.96 -17.36
C ILE A 59 3.60 7.30 -16.64
N VAL A 60 2.38 7.56 -16.20
CA VAL A 60 1.99 8.68 -15.35
C VAL A 60 1.50 8.09 -14.04
N SER A 61 2.24 8.28 -12.96
CA SER A 61 2.04 7.56 -11.71
C SER A 61 1.80 8.53 -10.55
N PRO A 62 0.71 8.36 -9.77
CA PRO A 62 0.57 9.05 -8.49
C PRO A 62 1.61 8.56 -7.47
N ASP A 63 2.08 7.31 -7.61
CA ASP A 63 3.06 6.70 -6.73
C ASP A 63 4.47 7.22 -7.00
N LYS A 64 5.28 7.29 -5.94
CA LYS A 64 6.72 7.55 -6.02
C LYS A 64 7.54 6.29 -6.29
N HIS A 65 7.08 5.15 -5.82
CA HIS A 65 7.72 3.84 -5.94
C HIS A 65 6.96 2.97 -6.93
N LEU A 66 7.68 2.18 -7.72
CA LEU A 66 7.05 1.28 -8.70
C LEU A 66 6.84 -0.11 -8.11
N GLY A 67 5.77 -0.78 -8.55
CA GLY A 67 5.47 -2.18 -8.25
C GLY A 67 4.24 -2.41 -7.38
N GLY A 68 3.71 -1.36 -6.74
CA GLY A 68 2.55 -1.47 -5.85
C GLY A 68 2.79 -2.44 -4.70
N LEU A 69 1.83 -3.32 -4.40
CA LEU A 69 1.92 -4.31 -3.33
C LEU A 69 3.19 -5.17 -3.40
N THR A 70 3.62 -5.56 -4.61
CA THR A 70 4.80 -6.41 -4.81
C THR A 70 6.08 -5.77 -4.26
N SER A 71 6.24 -4.45 -4.38
CA SER A 71 7.38 -3.70 -3.85
C SER A 71 7.09 -3.02 -2.51
N SER A 72 5.86 -3.10 -2.01
CA SER A 72 5.41 -2.43 -0.79
C SER A 72 5.15 -3.40 0.38
N GLY A 73 5.77 -4.59 0.34
CA GLY A 73 5.76 -5.53 1.46
C GLY A 73 5.17 -6.91 1.15
N LEU A 74 4.44 -7.09 0.05
CA LEU A 74 3.89 -8.40 -0.35
C LEU A 74 4.96 -9.27 -1.03
N GLY A 75 5.97 -9.67 -0.25
CA GLY A 75 7.11 -10.46 -0.71
C GLY A 75 6.87 -11.96 -0.65
N PHE A 76 5.98 -12.46 0.21
CA PHE A 76 5.75 -13.89 0.42
C PHE A 76 4.68 -14.45 -0.53
N THR A 77 5.02 -14.54 -1.83
CA THR A 77 4.04 -14.79 -2.91
C THR A 77 3.32 -16.15 -2.81
N ASP A 78 2.00 -16.12 -2.99
CA ASP A 78 1.14 -17.29 -3.17
C ASP A 78 1.32 -17.88 -4.58
N THR A 79 2.18 -18.90 -4.72
CA THR A 79 2.60 -19.37 -6.06
C THR A 79 1.74 -20.48 -6.66
N GLY A 80 1.09 -21.29 -5.84
CA GLY A 80 0.31 -22.45 -6.29
C GLY A 80 1.05 -23.29 -7.33
N ASN A 81 0.46 -23.44 -8.53
CA ASN A 81 1.08 -24.15 -9.65
C ASN A 81 1.97 -23.23 -10.49
N LYS A 82 3.26 -23.15 -10.15
CA LYS A 82 4.27 -22.31 -10.83
C LYS A 82 4.34 -22.45 -12.37
N ARG A 83 3.91 -23.59 -12.93
CA ARG A 83 3.95 -23.85 -14.38
C ARG A 83 3.03 -22.94 -15.19
N VAL A 84 2.02 -22.34 -14.57
CA VAL A 84 1.11 -21.41 -15.27
C VAL A 84 1.66 -19.98 -15.35
N ILE A 85 2.78 -19.71 -14.68
CA ILE A 85 3.39 -18.39 -14.60
C ILE A 85 4.49 -18.27 -15.65
N GLY A 86 4.21 -17.47 -16.68
CA GLY A 86 5.08 -17.27 -17.85
C GLY A 86 5.31 -15.79 -18.18
N GLY A 87 5.86 -15.54 -19.37
CA GLY A 87 6.05 -14.19 -19.91
C GLY A 87 6.87 -13.26 -19.02
N LEU A 88 6.49 -11.98 -19.00
CA LEU A 88 7.16 -10.95 -18.20
C LEU A 88 7.04 -11.17 -16.69
N ALA A 89 5.95 -11.81 -16.22
CA ALA A 89 5.83 -12.18 -14.81
C ALA A 89 6.90 -13.21 -14.41
N ARG A 90 7.14 -14.23 -15.24
CA ARG A 90 8.25 -15.18 -15.00
C ARG A 90 9.61 -14.48 -15.09
N GLU A 91 9.77 -13.53 -16.00
CA GLU A 91 11.01 -12.76 -16.13
C GLU A 91 11.32 -11.97 -14.84
N PHE A 92 10.31 -11.37 -14.20
CA PHE A 92 10.44 -10.72 -12.90
C PHE A 92 11.02 -11.70 -11.85
N TYR A 93 10.37 -12.85 -11.62
CA TYR A 93 10.83 -13.83 -10.63
C TYR A 93 12.19 -14.46 -10.99
N HIS A 94 12.54 -14.52 -12.28
CA HIS A 94 13.86 -14.93 -12.72
C HIS A 94 14.94 -13.89 -12.41
N ARG A 95 14.62 -12.59 -12.50
CA ARG A 95 15.53 -11.50 -12.09
C ARG A 95 15.76 -11.52 -10.57
N ILE A 96 14.70 -11.74 -9.78
CA ILE A 96 14.83 -11.98 -8.33
C ILE A 96 15.77 -13.16 -8.05
N TYR A 97 15.58 -14.29 -8.75
CA TYR A 97 16.47 -15.45 -8.59
C TYR A 97 17.93 -15.12 -8.87
N LYS A 98 18.20 -14.41 -9.97
CA LYS A 98 19.56 -13.96 -10.34
C LYS A 98 20.16 -13.01 -9.32
N TYR A 99 19.35 -12.18 -8.68
CA TYR A 99 19.80 -11.32 -7.59
C TYR A 99 20.30 -12.17 -6.42
N TYR A 100 19.48 -13.09 -5.91
CA TYR A 100 19.85 -13.93 -4.76
C TYR A 100 20.77 -15.12 -5.10
N GLU A 101 21.15 -15.32 -6.36
CA GLU A 101 22.25 -16.21 -6.72
C GLU A 101 23.60 -15.71 -6.19
N LYS A 102 23.74 -14.39 -6.07
CA LYS A 102 24.97 -13.72 -5.67
C LYS A 102 25.11 -13.70 -4.15
N GLU A 103 26.22 -14.20 -3.62
CA GLU A 103 26.47 -14.27 -2.18
C GLU A 103 26.48 -12.87 -1.53
N GLU A 104 26.98 -11.86 -2.24
CA GLU A 104 27.04 -10.48 -1.76
C GLU A 104 25.68 -9.84 -1.49
N ASN A 105 24.59 -10.40 -2.02
CA ASN A 105 23.23 -9.91 -1.82
C ASN A 105 22.56 -10.48 -0.56
N TRP A 106 23.25 -11.37 0.15
CA TRP A 106 22.81 -11.92 1.42
C TRP A 106 23.43 -11.13 2.59
N ASN A 107 22.94 -9.90 2.79
CA ASN A 107 23.52 -8.92 3.71
C ASN A 107 23.43 -9.31 5.19
N TRP A 108 22.37 -10.02 5.59
CA TRP A 108 22.03 -10.23 7.00
C TRP A 108 22.03 -11.70 7.43
N GLN A 109 22.17 -12.62 6.49
CA GLN A 109 22.29 -14.07 6.71
C GLN A 109 23.09 -14.69 5.58
N LYS A 110 23.53 -15.94 5.70
CA LYS A 110 24.01 -16.68 4.52
C LYS A 110 22.83 -17.26 3.73
N LYS A 111 23.02 -17.49 2.44
CA LYS A 111 22.01 -18.10 1.57
C LYS A 111 21.52 -19.45 2.11
N GLU A 112 22.44 -20.27 2.61
CA GLU A 112 22.16 -21.62 3.11
C GLU A 112 21.34 -21.59 4.41
N GLU A 113 21.38 -20.49 5.15
CA GLU A 113 20.66 -20.30 6.42
C GLU A 113 19.20 -19.90 6.21
N TYR A 114 18.79 -19.52 5.00
CA TYR A 114 17.42 -19.07 4.71
C TYR A 114 16.37 -20.19 4.86
N GLY A 115 16.76 -21.46 4.69
CA GLY A 115 15.86 -22.61 4.79
C GLY A 115 15.05 -22.93 3.54
N ASN A 116 14.95 -22.02 2.56
CA ASN A 116 14.34 -22.26 1.25
C ASN A 116 12.87 -22.74 1.26
N VAL A 117 12.06 -22.26 2.21
CA VAL A 117 10.64 -22.65 2.36
C VAL A 117 9.72 -21.50 1.90
N GLY A 118 8.65 -21.84 1.17
CA GLY A 118 7.55 -20.94 0.86
C GLY A 118 6.18 -21.59 1.09
N GLN A 119 5.15 -21.16 0.37
CA GLN A 119 3.80 -21.73 0.49
C GLN A 119 3.67 -23.08 -0.22
N GLY A 120 4.12 -24.15 0.44
CA GLY A 120 4.06 -25.51 -0.11
C GLY A 120 5.01 -25.78 -1.27
N THR A 121 5.89 -24.82 -1.60
CA THR A 121 6.91 -24.94 -2.64
C THR A 121 8.22 -24.28 -2.19
N PRO A 122 9.37 -24.61 -2.81
CA PRO A 122 10.63 -23.93 -2.51
C PRO A 122 10.57 -22.44 -2.83
N ALA A 123 11.14 -21.61 -1.96
CA ALA A 123 11.25 -20.16 -2.16
C ALA A 123 12.16 -19.82 -3.35
N ILE A 124 13.31 -20.49 -3.41
CA ILE A 124 14.34 -20.49 -4.43
C ILE A 124 14.19 -21.79 -5.23
N ASP A 125 13.64 -21.68 -6.43
CA ASP A 125 13.44 -22.79 -7.34
C ASP A 125 14.58 -22.83 -8.36
N GLY A 126 15.60 -23.64 -8.07
CA GLY A 126 16.78 -23.79 -8.91
C GLY A 126 16.51 -24.51 -10.25
N GLU A 127 15.49 -25.37 -10.30
CA GLU A 127 15.09 -26.06 -11.54
C GLU A 127 14.52 -25.05 -12.54
N ASN A 128 13.60 -24.20 -12.08
CA ASN A 128 12.97 -23.18 -12.90
C ASN A 128 13.77 -21.87 -12.98
N LYS A 129 14.82 -21.73 -12.18
CA LYS A 129 15.60 -20.50 -11.98
C LYS A 129 14.70 -19.32 -11.65
N THR A 130 13.80 -19.51 -10.68
CA THR A 130 12.84 -18.49 -10.22
C THR A 130 12.87 -18.40 -8.71
N MET A 131 12.61 -17.22 -8.17
CA MET A 131 12.51 -17.00 -6.73
C MET A 131 11.26 -16.18 -6.44
N TRP A 132 10.45 -16.67 -5.51
CA TRP A 132 9.08 -16.24 -5.30
C TRP A 132 8.87 -15.49 -4.00
N ILE A 133 9.89 -15.49 -3.15
CA ILE A 133 9.92 -14.80 -1.88
C ILE A 133 11.10 -13.86 -1.89
N PHE A 134 10.87 -12.59 -1.62
CA PHE A 134 11.86 -11.53 -1.82
C PHE A 134 11.62 -10.33 -0.91
N GLU A 135 12.66 -9.53 -0.76
CA GLU A 135 12.62 -8.25 -0.06
C GLU A 135 11.92 -7.16 -0.91
N PRO A 136 11.17 -6.24 -0.30
CA PRO A 136 10.41 -5.20 -1.01
C PRO A 136 11.25 -4.34 -1.95
N HIS A 137 12.37 -3.79 -1.47
CA HIS A 137 13.26 -2.96 -2.31
C HIS A 137 13.88 -3.73 -3.48
N ILE A 138 14.01 -5.07 -3.40
CA ILE A 138 14.50 -5.89 -4.50
C ILE A 138 13.45 -6.02 -5.60
N ALA A 139 12.17 -6.16 -5.23
CA ALA A 139 11.08 -6.10 -6.20
C ALA A 139 11.02 -4.74 -6.91
N GLU A 140 11.14 -3.64 -6.16
CA GLU A 140 11.21 -2.29 -6.75
C GLU A 140 12.37 -2.17 -7.74
N ASN A 141 13.58 -2.58 -7.34
CA ASN A 141 14.77 -2.53 -8.21
C ASN A 141 14.57 -3.29 -9.52
N VAL A 142 13.90 -4.46 -9.50
CA VAL A 142 13.59 -5.19 -10.73
C VAL A 142 12.65 -4.40 -11.65
N PHE A 143 11.66 -3.69 -11.09
CA PHE A 143 10.81 -2.81 -11.88
C PHE A 143 11.58 -1.60 -12.43
N GLU A 144 12.46 -0.98 -11.63
CA GLU A 144 13.33 0.10 -12.11
C GLU A 144 14.27 -0.36 -13.23
N ASP A 145 14.85 -1.56 -13.12
CA ASP A 145 15.67 -2.17 -14.16
C ASP A 145 14.89 -2.35 -15.47
N PHE A 146 13.64 -2.81 -15.39
CA PHE A 146 12.76 -2.91 -16.56
C PHE A 146 12.53 -1.55 -17.22
N ILE A 147 12.27 -0.51 -16.43
CA ILE A 147 12.06 0.85 -16.94
C ILE A 147 13.33 1.38 -17.62
N ALA A 148 14.48 1.22 -16.98
CA ALA A 148 15.77 1.69 -17.49
C ALA A 148 16.18 0.96 -18.78
N GLU A 149 16.09 -0.37 -18.81
CA GLU A 149 16.43 -1.21 -19.97
C GLU A 149 15.61 -0.82 -21.21
N HIS A 150 14.31 -0.58 -21.01
CA HIS A 150 13.38 -0.23 -22.07
C HIS A 150 13.26 1.28 -22.32
N LYS A 151 14.03 2.11 -21.59
CA LYS A 151 14.03 3.58 -21.67
C LYS A 151 12.62 4.17 -21.59
N ILE A 152 11.79 3.59 -20.72
CA ILE A 152 10.40 4.01 -20.54
C ILE A 152 10.39 5.30 -19.72
N GLN A 153 9.66 6.30 -20.19
CA GLN A 153 9.48 7.53 -19.43
C GLN A 153 8.44 7.33 -18.33
N VAL A 154 8.82 7.63 -17.09
CA VAL A 154 7.94 7.55 -15.92
C VAL A 154 7.85 8.94 -15.28
N ILE A 155 6.64 9.47 -15.18
CA ILE A 155 6.34 10.68 -14.41
C ILE A 155 5.76 10.25 -13.08
N ARG A 156 6.51 10.46 -11.99
CA ARG A 156 6.14 10.06 -10.63
C ARG A 156 5.49 11.20 -9.87
N ASN A 157 4.72 10.86 -8.83
CA ASN A 157 3.99 11.82 -8.01
C ASN A 157 3.12 12.77 -8.85
N GLU A 158 2.49 12.22 -9.89
CA GLU A 158 1.71 12.93 -10.88
C GLU A 158 0.28 12.41 -10.89
N TRP A 159 -0.62 13.21 -10.32
CA TRP A 159 -1.96 12.80 -9.92
C TRP A 159 -3.00 13.23 -10.96
N LEU A 160 -3.87 12.34 -11.39
CA LEU A 160 -4.95 12.64 -12.33
C LEU A 160 -5.87 13.74 -11.78
N ASP A 161 -6.24 14.71 -12.61
CA ASP A 161 -7.41 15.54 -12.32
C ASP A 161 -8.66 14.69 -12.57
N ARG A 162 -9.19 14.06 -11.52
CA ARG A 162 -10.33 13.12 -11.61
C ARG A 162 -11.64 13.80 -12.02
N GLU A 163 -11.78 15.09 -11.73
CA GLU A 163 -13.01 15.82 -11.98
C GLU A 163 -13.08 16.36 -13.41
N ASN A 164 -11.96 16.91 -13.90
CA ASN A 164 -11.94 17.66 -15.16
C ASN A 164 -10.82 17.23 -16.11
N GLY A 165 -10.02 16.23 -15.74
CA GLY A 165 -8.81 15.88 -16.46
C GLY A 165 -8.99 14.93 -17.64
N VAL A 166 -10.09 14.20 -17.72
CA VAL A 166 -10.30 13.22 -18.80
C VAL A 166 -11.06 13.85 -19.97
N ASN A 167 -10.35 14.13 -21.07
CA ASN A 167 -10.96 14.61 -22.30
C ASN A 167 -11.29 13.44 -23.24
N LYS A 168 -12.54 13.39 -23.72
CA LYS A 168 -13.06 12.33 -24.58
C LYS A 168 -13.67 12.90 -25.86
N GLU A 169 -13.44 12.21 -26.97
CA GLU A 169 -14.12 12.42 -28.25
C GLU A 169 -14.73 11.11 -28.73
N ASN A 170 -16.03 11.11 -29.06
CA ASN A 170 -16.74 9.92 -29.55
C ASN A 170 -16.52 8.66 -28.69
N GLY A 171 -16.53 8.84 -27.36
CA GLY A 171 -16.32 7.75 -26.39
C GLY A 171 -14.87 7.29 -26.22
N ARG A 172 -13.90 7.92 -26.90
CA ARG A 172 -12.47 7.62 -26.75
C ARG A 172 -11.76 8.71 -25.95
N ILE A 173 -10.94 8.32 -24.99
CA ILE A 173 -10.04 9.26 -24.31
C ILE A 173 -9.00 9.76 -25.33
N ILE A 174 -8.84 11.08 -25.43
CA ILE A 174 -7.84 11.72 -26.29
C ILE A 174 -6.68 12.34 -25.48
N SER A 175 -6.95 12.71 -24.24
CA SER A 175 -5.93 13.20 -23.32
C SER A 175 -6.37 13.10 -21.86
N ILE A 176 -5.40 12.95 -20.97
CA ILE A 176 -5.59 13.16 -19.54
C ILE A 176 -4.81 14.41 -19.08
N LYS A 177 -5.36 15.15 -18.11
CA LYS A 177 -4.70 16.24 -17.40
C LYS A 177 -4.49 15.82 -15.95
N THR A 178 -3.39 16.26 -15.37
CA THR A 178 -3.05 16.01 -13.97
C THR A 178 -3.16 17.29 -13.14
N LEU A 179 -3.19 17.15 -11.81
CA LEU A 179 -3.34 18.27 -10.88
C LEU A 179 -2.19 19.29 -10.98
N SER A 180 -1.01 18.89 -11.49
CA SER A 180 0.10 19.80 -11.76
C SER A 180 -0.09 20.68 -13.00
N GLY A 181 -1.15 20.44 -13.78
CA GLY A 181 -1.43 21.12 -15.04
C GLY A 181 -0.91 20.41 -16.29
N ASN A 182 -0.07 19.37 -16.14
CA ASN A 182 0.48 18.62 -17.26
C ASN A 182 -0.61 17.86 -18.03
N LYS A 183 -0.40 17.71 -19.34
CA LYS A 183 -1.33 17.02 -20.26
C LYS A 183 -0.62 15.89 -20.97
N TYR A 184 -1.29 14.75 -21.07
CA TYR A 184 -0.76 13.55 -21.72
C TYR A 184 -1.73 13.10 -22.80
N LYS A 185 -1.27 13.09 -24.05
CA LYS A 185 -2.05 12.66 -25.22
C LYS A 185 -1.59 11.29 -25.67
N GLY A 186 -2.55 10.44 -26.01
CA GLY A 186 -2.28 9.10 -26.53
C GLY A 186 -3.41 8.54 -27.37
N LYS A 187 -3.14 7.41 -28.03
CA LYS A 187 -4.15 6.66 -28.80
C LYS A 187 -4.86 5.62 -27.93
N ILE A 188 -4.16 5.13 -26.91
CA ILE A 188 -4.63 4.13 -25.94
C ILE A 188 -4.27 4.62 -24.55
N PHE A 189 -5.17 4.37 -23.60
CA PHE A 189 -4.98 4.66 -22.19
C PHE A 189 -5.19 3.36 -21.40
N ILE A 190 -4.28 3.08 -20.47
CA ILE A 190 -4.38 1.93 -19.56
C ILE A 190 -4.45 2.48 -18.14
N ASP A 191 -5.50 2.12 -17.42
CA ASP A 191 -5.53 2.30 -15.97
C ASP A 191 -4.87 1.09 -15.31
N ALA A 192 -3.80 1.35 -14.58
CA ALA A 192 -3.05 0.38 -13.80
C ALA A 192 -2.87 0.87 -12.35
N THR A 193 -3.82 1.64 -11.84
CA THR A 193 -4.01 1.90 -10.41
C THR A 193 -4.76 0.74 -9.74
N TYR A 194 -4.79 0.69 -8.41
CA TYR A 194 -5.62 -0.30 -7.70
C TYR A 194 -7.09 0.11 -7.67
N GLU A 195 -7.34 1.42 -7.67
CA GLU A 195 -8.65 2.03 -7.48
C GLU A 195 -9.41 2.20 -8.81
N GLY A 196 -8.71 2.20 -9.95
CA GLY A 196 -9.34 2.43 -11.26
C GLY A 196 -9.72 3.90 -11.48
N ASP A 197 -8.94 4.84 -10.96
CA ASP A 197 -9.25 6.28 -10.98
C ASP A 197 -9.46 6.84 -12.40
N LEU A 198 -8.64 6.43 -13.37
CA LEU A 198 -8.77 6.87 -14.76
C LEU A 198 -9.98 6.21 -15.42
N MET A 199 -10.21 4.92 -15.16
CA MET A 199 -11.40 4.20 -15.62
C MET A 199 -12.68 4.88 -15.11
N ALA A 200 -12.76 5.17 -13.81
CA ALA A 200 -13.89 5.86 -13.19
C ALA A 200 -14.08 7.27 -13.76
N SER A 201 -13.01 8.06 -13.86
CA SER A 201 -13.04 9.42 -14.44
C SER A 201 -13.39 9.43 -15.94
N ALA A 202 -13.22 8.30 -16.62
CA ALA A 202 -13.68 8.09 -18.00
C ALA A 202 -15.16 7.69 -18.10
N ASN A 203 -15.90 7.63 -16.99
CA ASN A 203 -17.30 7.19 -16.89
C ASN A 203 -17.52 5.74 -17.35
N VAL A 204 -16.54 4.86 -17.15
CA VAL A 204 -16.77 3.41 -17.29
C VAL A 204 -17.60 2.95 -16.09
N SER A 205 -18.56 2.05 -16.31
CA SER A 205 -19.37 1.49 -15.22
C SER A 205 -18.54 0.52 -14.36
N TYR A 206 -18.66 0.62 -13.04
CA TYR A 206 -17.99 -0.25 -12.07
C TYR A 206 -18.89 -0.50 -10.84
N THR A 207 -18.47 -1.44 -10.01
CA THR A 207 -19.08 -1.74 -8.71
C THR A 207 -18.01 -1.60 -7.63
N VAL A 208 -18.37 -1.02 -6.49
CA VAL A 208 -17.57 -1.03 -5.24
C VAL A 208 -18.36 -1.74 -4.15
N GLY A 209 -17.68 -2.59 -3.39
CA GLY A 209 -18.28 -3.37 -2.33
C GLY A 209 -18.62 -4.80 -2.76
N ARG A 210 -19.60 -5.39 -2.08
CA ARG A 210 -20.05 -6.77 -2.31
C ARG A 210 -21.35 -6.79 -3.09
N GLU A 211 -21.32 -7.49 -4.22
CA GLU A 211 -22.52 -7.74 -5.01
C GLU A 211 -23.41 -8.79 -4.33
N SER A 212 -24.73 -8.68 -4.51
CA SER A 212 -25.69 -9.64 -3.94
C SER A 212 -25.80 -10.89 -4.80
N ASN A 213 -26.32 -12.00 -4.23
CA ASN A 213 -26.64 -13.20 -5.02
C ASN A 213 -27.57 -12.89 -6.20
N LYS A 214 -28.46 -11.91 -6.04
CA LYS A 214 -29.45 -11.54 -7.06
C LYS A 214 -28.84 -10.79 -8.25
N THR A 215 -27.66 -10.20 -8.10
CA THR A 215 -27.04 -9.36 -9.14
C THR A 215 -26.71 -10.20 -10.39
N TYR A 216 -26.08 -11.37 -10.20
CA TYR A 216 -25.71 -12.28 -11.29
C TYR A 216 -26.16 -13.74 -11.09
N ASN A 217 -27.03 -13.99 -10.12
CA ASN A 217 -27.47 -15.34 -9.74
C ASN A 217 -26.31 -16.24 -9.29
N GLU A 218 -25.43 -15.71 -8.44
CA GLU A 218 -24.26 -16.42 -7.89
C GLU A 218 -24.49 -16.80 -6.42
N GLU A 219 -24.21 -18.05 -6.05
CA GLU A 219 -24.50 -18.60 -4.73
C GLU A 219 -23.65 -17.99 -3.59
N TRP A 220 -22.38 -17.71 -3.88
CA TRP A 220 -21.38 -17.33 -2.87
C TRP A 220 -21.15 -15.81 -2.76
N ASN A 221 -21.84 -15.03 -3.57
CA ASN A 221 -21.81 -13.57 -3.48
C ASN A 221 -22.48 -13.07 -2.18
N GLY A 222 -22.35 -11.77 -1.95
CA GLY A 222 -22.94 -11.09 -0.81
C GLY A 222 -22.34 -11.46 0.55
N VAL A 223 -23.03 -11.03 1.59
CA VAL A 223 -22.66 -11.29 2.99
C VAL A 223 -22.67 -12.80 3.26
N GLN A 224 -21.63 -13.32 3.90
CA GLN A 224 -21.52 -14.74 4.31
C GLN A 224 -21.50 -14.88 5.83
N ILE A 225 -22.56 -14.37 6.50
CA ILE A 225 -22.70 -14.45 7.95
C ILE A 225 -22.70 -15.91 8.44
N GLY A 226 -21.96 -16.19 9.51
CA GLY A 226 -21.84 -17.54 10.09
C GLY A 226 -20.87 -18.48 9.37
N ILE A 227 -20.26 -18.05 8.27
CA ILE A 227 -19.22 -18.81 7.58
C ILE A 227 -17.85 -18.37 8.09
N LEU A 228 -17.20 -19.24 8.86
CA LEU A 228 -15.93 -18.97 9.52
C LEU A 228 -14.77 -19.54 8.71
N HIS A 229 -14.20 -18.73 7.81
CA HIS A 229 -13.02 -19.09 7.02
C HIS A 229 -11.72 -18.56 7.65
N HIS A 230 -10.60 -19.25 7.39
CA HIS A 230 -9.23 -18.79 7.60
C HIS A 230 -8.84 -18.28 9.01
N ALA A 231 -9.59 -18.66 10.05
CA ALA A 231 -9.29 -18.32 11.45
C ALA A 231 -9.20 -16.80 11.76
N HIS A 232 -9.81 -15.94 10.95
CA HIS A 232 -9.94 -14.49 11.22
C HIS A 232 -11.20 -14.18 12.05
N HIS A 233 -11.38 -14.89 13.16
CA HIS A 233 -12.58 -14.80 13.99
C HIS A 233 -12.28 -15.12 15.45
N PHE A 234 -13.20 -14.75 16.34
CA PHE A 234 -13.07 -14.98 17.79
C PHE A 234 -13.26 -16.44 18.20
N GLY A 235 -13.87 -17.29 17.35
CA GLY A 235 -14.12 -18.69 17.70
C GLY A 235 -14.85 -18.81 19.05
N ASP A 236 -14.34 -19.66 19.93
CA ASP A 236 -14.90 -19.90 21.28
C ASP A 236 -14.29 -19.02 22.38
N LEU A 237 -13.50 -17.99 22.04
CA LEU A 237 -12.76 -17.18 23.03
C LEU A 237 -13.67 -16.35 23.98
N LYS A 238 -14.98 -16.23 23.69
CA LYS A 238 -15.98 -15.52 24.51
C LYS A 238 -15.51 -14.13 24.97
N ILE A 239 -15.05 -13.31 24.03
CA ILE A 239 -14.54 -11.97 24.33
C ILE A 239 -15.69 -10.96 24.41
N SER A 240 -15.80 -10.25 25.53
CA SER A 240 -16.79 -9.18 25.69
C SER A 240 -16.39 -7.93 24.89
N PRO A 241 -17.30 -7.31 24.12
CA PRO A 241 -17.04 -6.08 23.37
C PRO A 241 -17.29 -4.81 24.20
N TYR A 242 -17.84 -4.93 25.41
CA TYR A 242 -18.30 -3.78 26.21
C TYR A 242 -17.16 -3.15 27.03
N ILE A 243 -17.25 -1.84 27.34
CA ILE A 243 -16.24 -1.14 28.15
C ILE A 243 -16.07 -1.83 29.50
N ASP A 244 -17.17 -2.05 30.22
CA ASP A 244 -17.26 -2.98 31.34
C ASP A 244 -17.70 -4.36 30.82
N PRO A 245 -16.86 -5.41 30.94
CA PRO A 245 -17.16 -6.74 30.42
C PRO A 245 -18.51 -7.31 30.86
N GLU A 246 -18.97 -6.97 32.07
CA GLU A 246 -20.16 -7.52 32.71
C GLU A 246 -21.41 -6.64 32.52
N ASN A 247 -21.26 -5.45 31.94
CA ASN A 247 -22.35 -4.49 31.79
C ASN A 247 -22.53 -4.06 30.32
N PRO A 248 -23.53 -4.62 29.62
CA PRO A 248 -23.85 -4.25 28.23
C PRO A 248 -24.22 -2.77 28.02
N ASN A 249 -24.60 -2.05 29.08
CA ASN A 249 -24.96 -0.62 29.00
C ASN A 249 -23.74 0.30 29.14
N SER A 250 -22.53 -0.24 29.37
CA SER A 250 -21.31 0.55 29.52
C SER A 250 -20.79 1.17 28.22
N GLY A 251 -21.40 0.84 27.07
CA GLY A 251 -20.89 1.17 25.75
C GLY A 251 -19.93 0.11 25.22
N ILE A 252 -19.50 0.26 23.96
CA ILE A 252 -18.59 -0.69 23.30
C ILE A 252 -17.16 -0.15 23.30
N LEU A 253 -16.17 -1.05 23.30
CA LEU A 253 -14.77 -0.69 23.16
C LEU A 253 -14.50 0.04 21.83
N PRO A 254 -13.44 0.87 21.75
CA PRO A 254 -13.06 1.52 20.51
C PRO A 254 -12.89 0.53 19.36
N LEU A 255 -13.16 0.98 18.13
CA LEU A 255 -12.97 0.24 16.88
C LEU A 255 -13.87 -1.00 16.72
N ILE A 256 -14.80 -1.24 17.65
CA ILE A 256 -15.85 -2.24 17.50
C ILE A 256 -17.07 -1.57 16.86
N SER A 257 -17.63 -2.20 15.83
CA SER A 257 -18.94 -1.83 15.28
C SER A 257 -20.03 -2.67 15.93
N ASN A 258 -21.13 -2.03 16.33
CA ASN A 258 -22.37 -2.68 16.76
C ASN A 258 -23.39 -2.83 15.61
N GLU A 259 -23.00 -2.48 14.38
CA GLU A 259 -23.87 -2.61 13.22
C GLU A 259 -24.11 -4.08 12.88
N TYR A 260 -25.34 -4.39 12.47
CA TYR A 260 -25.66 -5.70 11.96
C TYR A 260 -24.91 -5.96 10.63
N PRO A 261 -24.20 -7.10 10.47
CA PRO A 261 -23.34 -7.35 9.31
C PRO A 261 -24.09 -7.62 7.99
N GLY A 262 -25.43 -7.64 8.01
CA GLY A 262 -26.29 -7.95 6.85
C GLY A 262 -26.78 -9.39 6.83
N LYS A 263 -27.77 -9.71 5.98
CA LYS A 263 -28.26 -11.09 5.83
C LYS A 263 -27.47 -11.83 4.76
N ARG A 264 -27.38 -13.16 4.90
CA ARG A 264 -26.66 -13.99 3.94
C ARG A 264 -27.12 -13.74 2.50
N GLY A 265 -26.18 -13.43 1.61
CA GLY A 265 -26.40 -13.17 0.20
C GLY A 265 -26.89 -11.76 -0.18
N GLU A 266 -27.08 -10.86 0.79
CA GLU A 266 -27.29 -9.44 0.52
C GLU A 266 -25.98 -8.78 0.09
N GLY A 267 -26.06 -7.79 -0.81
CA GLY A 267 -24.92 -6.95 -1.17
C GLY A 267 -24.77 -5.77 -0.20
N ASP A 268 -23.60 -5.18 -0.16
CA ASP A 268 -23.34 -3.93 0.56
C ASP A 268 -22.12 -3.19 -0.01
N ASN A 269 -21.81 -2.02 0.56
CA ASN A 269 -20.71 -1.17 0.10
C ASN A 269 -19.39 -1.45 0.83
N LYS A 270 -19.28 -2.58 1.55
CA LYS A 270 -18.08 -2.90 2.34
C LYS A 270 -17.04 -3.60 1.46
N VAL A 271 -15.79 -3.19 1.59
CA VAL A 271 -14.65 -3.82 0.91
C VAL A 271 -13.79 -4.61 1.91
N GLN A 272 -12.91 -5.48 1.41
CA GLN A 272 -11.96 -6.19 2.26
C GLN A 272 -11.13 -5.19 3.07
N ALA A 273 -10.88 -5.49 4.35
CA ALA A 273 -10.06 -4.63 5.21
C ALA A 273 -8.64 -4.47 4.67
N TYR A 274 -8.03 -3.31 4.93
CA TYR A 274 -6.66 -3.02 4.51
C TYR A 274 -5.69 -3.14 5.69
N CYS A 275 -4.48 -3.58 5.39
CA CYS A 275 -3.32 -3.53 6.29
C CYS A 275 -2.06 -3.17 5.52
N TYR A 276 -1.04 -2.68 6.24
CA TYR A 276 0.30 -2.59 5.69
C TYR A 276 1.01 -3.94 5.83
N ARG A 277 1.57 -4.44 4.72
CA ARG A 277 2.48 -5.58 4.75
C ARG A 277 3.83 -5.11 5.27
N THR A 278 4.09 -5.34 6.55
CA THR A 278 5.26 -4.73 7.20
C THR A 278 6.50 -5.61 7.09
N CYS A 279 7.60 -5.01 6.65
CA CYS A 279 8.91 -5.66 6.68
C CYS A 279 9.59 -5.49 8.04
N LEU A 280 9.55 -6.52 8.87
CA LEU A 280 10.21 -6.54 10.19
C LEU A 280 11.49 -7.38 10.17
N THR A 281 12.44 -7.05 11.04
CA THR A 281 13.68 -7.82 11.24
C THR A 281 14.00 -8.01 12.72
N LYS A 282 14.71 -9.13 13.01
CA LYS A 282 15.35 -9.40 14.31
C LYS A 282 16.83 -9.02 14.35
N ASN A 283 17.43 -8.70 13.21
CA ASN A 283 18.85 -8.41 13.13
C ASN A 283 19.15 -7.07 13.81
N GLN A 284 19.88 -7.08 14.93
CA GLN A 284 20.11 -5.87 15.74
C GLN A 284 20.82 -4.73 14.98
N ARG A 285 21.63 -5.05 13.96
CA ARG A 285 22.29 -4.02 13.14
C ARG A 285 21.31 -3.36 12.17
N ASN A 286 20.35 -4.13 11.66
CA ASN A 286 19.32 -3.68 10.73
C ASN A 286 17.99 -3.26 11.41
N LYS A 287 17.87 -3.41 12.73
CA LYS A 287 16.62 -3.14 13.45
C LYS A 287 16.48 -1.66 13.83
N ARG A 288 15.33 -1.06 13.53
CA ARG A 288 14.81 0.20 14.10
C ARG A 288 13.66 -0.14 15.05
N GLU A 289 13.71 0.36 16.28
CA GLU A 289 12.67 0.09 17.28
C GLU A 289 11.31 0.67 16.86
N PHE A 290 10.24 0.09 17.39
CA PHE A 290 8.90 0.65 17.21
C PHE A 290 8.76 1.96 18.00
N GLU A 291 8.49 3.05 17.29
CA GLU A 291 8.26 4.35 17.89
C GLU A 291 6.80 4.51 18.32
N LYS A 292 6.57 5.25 19.40
CA LYS A 292 5.23 5.60 19.85
C LYS A 292 4.62 6.60 18.85
N PRO A 293 3.54 6.27 18.13
CA PRO A 293 2.98 7.19 17.14
C PRO A 293 2.32 8.41 17.80
N ILE A 294 2.23 9.51 17.06
CA ILE A 294 1.47 10.69 17.45
C ILE A 294 0.00 10.31 17.59
N GLY A 295 -0.66 10.77 18.65
CA GLY A 295 -2.06 10.44 18.92
C GLY A 295 -2.29 9.01 19.44
N TYR A 296 -1.23 8.28 19.83
CA TYR A 296 -1.34 6.94 20.40
C TYR A 296 -2.28 6.91 21.62
N ASN A 297 -3.33 6.09 21.53
CA ASN A 297 -4.22 5.75 22.63
C ASN A 297 -4.16 4.23 22.91
N PRO A 298 -3.62 3.78 24.06
CA PRO A 298 -3.56 2.36 24.39
C PRO A 298 -4.94 1.71 24.58
N GLU A 299 -6.00 2.49 24.85
CA GLU A 299 -7.37 1.96 25.02
C GLU A 299 -7.94 1.38 23.71
N GLN A 300 -7.41 1.78 22.54
CA GLN A 300 -7.78 1.19 21.25
C GLN A 300 -7.45 -0.31 21.17
N TYR A 301 -6.52 -0.79 21.99
CA TYR A 301 -6.04 -2.17 21.99
C TYR A 301 -6.55 -2.98 23.19
N GLU A 302 -7.53 -2.46 23.94
CA GLU A 302 -8.12 -3.18 25.08
C GLU A 302 -8.70 -4.55 24.67
N LEU A 303 -9.31 -4.63 23.49
CA LEU A 303 -9.82 -5.90 22.96
C LEU A 303 -8.72 -6.95 22.79
N LEU A 304 -7.52 -6.53 22.38
CA LEU A 304 -6.35 -7.40 22.23
C LEU A 304 -5.87 -7.94 23.59
N ILE A 305 -5.93 -7.15 24.66
CA ILE A 305 -5.63 -7.64 26.02
C ILE A 305 -6.62 -8.72 26.44
N ARG A 306 -7.92 -8.54 26.16
CA ARG A 306 -8.93 -9.56 26.45
C ARG A 306 -8.67 -10.85 25.67
N ILE A 307 -8.29 -10.73 24.40
CA ILE A 307 -7.89 -11.87 23.57
C ILE A 307 -6.68 -12.59 24.19
N PHE A 308 -5.65 -11.87 24.63
CA PHE A 308 -4.50 -12.48 25.30
C PHE A 308 -4.88 -13.17 26.61
N ASN A 309 -5.76 -12.56 27.42
CA ASN A 309 -6.23 -13.14 28.68
C ASN A 309 -7.06 -14.42 28.48
N SER A 310 -7.65 -14.61 27.29
CA SER A 310 -8.31 -15.88 26.92
C SER A 310 -7.35 -17.03 26.60
N GLY A 311 -6.04 -16.75 26.54
CA GLY A 311 -4.99 -17.73 26.23
C GLY A 311 -4.59 -17.79 24.75
N TRP A 312 -5.05 -16.85 23.91
CA TRP A 312 -4.65 -16.80 22.51
C TRP A 312 -3.20 -16.33 22.35
N GLN A 313 -2.37 -17.11 21.65
CA GLN A 313 -0.92 -16.88 21.52
C GLN A 313 -0.41 -16.88 20.07
N GLU A 314 -1.29 -16.74 19.07
CA GLU A 314 -0.91 -16.90 17.65
C GLU A 314 -0.42 -15.62 16.96
N VAL A 315 -0.03 -14.58 17.72
CA VAL A 315 0.41 -13.25 17.21
C VAL A 315 1.42 -13.36 16.07
N PHE A 316 2.37 -14.27 16.20
CA PHE A 316 3.50 -14.41 15.27
C PHE A 316 3.27 -15.39 14.11
N LYS A 317 2.04 -15.92 13.96
CA LYS A 317 1.75 -16.95 12.93
C LYS A 317 1.91 -16.44 11.49
N LYS A 318 1.76 -15.13 11.29
CA LYS A 318 1.92 -14.45 10.00
C LYS A 318 3.11 -13.48 9.97
N PHE A 319 4.18 -13.87 10.66
CA PHE A 319 5.51 -13.27 10.50
C PHE A 319 6.29 -14.14 9.52
N ASP A 320 5.83 -14.13 8.26
CA ASP A 320 6.31 -15.05 7.24
C ASP A 320 7.75 -14.66 6.85
N PRO A 321 8.75 -15.56 6.95
CA PRO A 321 10.14 -15.21 6.71
C PRO A 321 10.41 -14.92 5.23
N ILE A 322 11.14 -13.84 4.97
CA ILE A 322 11.70 -13.50 3.66
C ILE A 322 13.23 -13.43 3.77
N PRO A 323 13.99 -13.31 2.67
CA PRO A 323 15.45 -13.28 2.72
C PRO A 323 16.02 -12.24 3.70
N ASN A 324 17.25 -12.46 4.14
CA ASN A 324 18.01 -11.51 4.96
C ASN A 324 17.39 -11.19 6.33
N LEU A 325 16.90 -12.22 7.03
CA LEU A 325 16.32 -12.15 8.38
C LEU A 325 15.21 -11.11 8.49
N LYS A 326 14.43 -10.97 7.42
CA LYS A 326 13.27 -10.10 7.34
C LYS A 326 12.00 -10.93 7.31
N THR A 327 10.87 -10.25 7.36
CA THR A 327 9.55 -10.87 7.29
C THR A 327 8.64 -10.09 6.36
N ASP A 328 7.66 -10.78 5.82
CA ASP A 328 6.45 -10.21 5.28
C ASP A 328 5.35 -10.47 6.31
N VAL A 329 4.92 -9.42 7.01
CA VAL A 329 3.94 -9.55 8.09
C VAL A 329 2.52 -9.28 7.59
N ASN A 330 1.60 -10.21 7.89
CA ASN A 330 0.20 -10.12 7.52
C ASN A 330 -0.77 -10.22 8.71
N ASN A 331 -2.04 -9.93 8.45
CA ASN A 331 -3.15 -10.15 9.36
C ASN A 331 -3.33 -11.63 9.75
N HIS A 332 -3.57 -11.91 11.03
CA HIS A 332 -3.91 -13.23 11.55
C HIS A 332 -4.76 -13.17 12.82
N GLY A 333 -5.77 -14.05 12.90
CA GLY A 333 -6.57 -14.20 14.12
C GLY A 333 -7.66 -13.14 14.30
N PRO A 334 -8.20 -13.03 15.53
CA PRO A 334 -9.36 -12.17 15.83
C PRO A 334 -9.04 -10.67 15.93
N PHE A 335 -7.77 -10.29 16.14
CA PHE A 335 -7.31 -8.90 16.22
C PHE A 335 -5.85 -8.85 15.75
N SER A 336 -5.57 -8.10 14.70
CA SER A 336 -4.23 -8.02 14.10
C SER A 336 -4.11 -6.78 13.19
N PHE A 337 -3.31 -6.87 12.13
CA PHE A 337 -2.86 -5.74 11.32
C PHE A 337 -3.95 -5.09 10.45
N ASP A 338 -5.07 -5.77 10.19
CA ASP A 338 -6.19 -5.16 9.47
C ASP A 338 -6.88 -4.08 10.32
N TYR A 339 -7.01 -2.86 9.77
CA TYR A 339 -7.77 -1.78 10.40
C TYR A 339 -9.24 -1.84 9.94
N ILE A 340 -9.95 -2.84 10.46
CA ILE A 340 -11.24 -3.30 9.93
C ILE A 340 -12.28 -2.18 9.89
N GLY A 341 -12.88 -1.98 8.71
CA GLY A 341 -13.99 -1.05 8.50
C GLY A 341 -13.59 0.40 8.25
N MET A 342 -12.30 0.72 8.36
CA MET A 342 -11.79 2.09 8.25
C MET A 342 -11.38 2.46 6.84
N ASN A 343 -11.65 1.60 5.87
CA ASN A 343 -11.24 1.72 4.47
C ASN A 343 -12.41 1.73 3.47
N TYR A 344 -13.66 1.67 3.94
CA TYR A 344 -14.81 1.48 3.06
C TYR A 344 -15.03 2.61 2.06
N ASP A 345 -14.72 3.85 2.44
CA ASP A 345 -14.81 5.02 1.57
C ASP A 345 -13.58 5.21 0.66
N TYR A 346 -12.45 4.57 0.96
CA TYR A 346 -11.18 4.76 0.26
C TYR A 346 -11.26 4.65 -1.28
N PRO A 347 -11.96 3.65 -1.87
CA PRO A 347 -12.04 3.51 -3.33
C PRO A 347 -12.61 4.75 -4.03
N GLU A 348 -13.63 5.39 -3.45
CA GLU A 348 -14.32 6.53 -4.07
C GLU A 348 -13.86 7.89 -3.52
N ALA A 349 -13.18 7.88 -2.37
CA ALA A 349 -12.74 9.07 -1.64
C ALA A 349 -11.94 10.06 -2.51
N SER A 350 -12.00 11.35 -2.14
CA SER A 350 -11.11 12.37 -2.68
C SER A 350 -9.66 12.07 -2.29
N TYR A 351 -8.69 12.70 -2.97
CA TYR A 351 -7.28 12.51 -2.61
C TYR A 351 -6.97 12.99 -1.20
N GLU A 352 -7.64 14.04 -0.72
CA GLU A 352 -7.55 14.52 0.65
C GLU A 352 -7.98 13.43 1.63
N ARG A 353 -9.16 12.84 1.40
CA ARG A 353 -9.70 11.82 2.29
C ARG A 353 -8.89 10.53 2.22
N ARG A 354 -8.38 10.13 1.04
CA ARG A 354 -7.44 8.99 0.93
C ARG A 354 -6.18 9.21 1.76
N ARG A 355 -5.60 10.42 1.77
CA ARG A 355 -4.42 10.74 2.61
C ARG A 355 -4.72 10.62 4.11
N GLU A 356 -5.91 11.04 4.54
CA GLU A 356 -6.36 10.86 5.93
C GLU A 356 -6.48 9.38 6.29
N ILE A 357 -7.17 8.59 5.46
CA ILE A 357 -7.36 7.15 5.67
C ILE A 357 -6.01 6.42 5.75
N ILE A 358 -5.10 6.73 4.82
CA ILE A 358 -3.72 6.21 4.81
C ILE A 358 -3.02 6.53 6.13
N LYS A 359 -3.15 7.77 6.62
CA LYS A 359 -2.53 8.18 7.88
C LYS A 359 -3.15 7.48 9.10
N GLU A 360 -4.46 7.30 9.10
CA GLU A 360 -5.19 6.57 10.13
C GLU A 360 -4.72 5.10 10.21
N HIS A 361 -4.58 4.42 9.07
CA HIS A 361 -4.04 3.05 8.99
C HIS A 361 -2.58 2.97 9.44
N GLU A 362 -1.74 3.92 9.03
CA GLU A 362 -0.34 3.99 9.44
C GLU A 362 -0.22 4.13 10.98
N ASN A 363 -1.02 5.03 11.57
CA ASN A 363 -1.03 5.27 13.01
C ASN A 363 -1.56 4.06 13.79
N TYR A 364 -2.63 3.41 13.31
CA TYR A 364 -3.15 2.17 13.91
C TYR A 364 -2.07 1.10 13.95
N GLN A 365 -1.42 0.84 12.82
CA GLN A 365 -0.44 -0.24 12.74
C GLN A 365 0.84 0.03 13.54
N LYS A 366 1.35 1.27 13.51
CA LYS A 366 2.45 1.70 14.39
C LYS A 366 2.06 1.58 15.86
N GLY A 367 0.84 1.95 16.20
CA GLY A 367 0.31 1.88 17.55
C GLY A 367 0.19 0.45 18.04
N LEU A 368 -0.28 -0.47 17.20
CA LEU A 368 -0.37 -1.90 17.50
C LEU A 368 1.01 -2.51 17.81
N LEU A 369 1.99 -2.27 16.95
CA LEU A 369 3.36 -2.76 17.13
C LEU A 369 3.98 -2.20 18.41
N TYR A 370 3.83 -0.90 18.66
CA TYR A 370 4.28 -0.26 19.88
C TYR A 370 3.58 -0.81 21.12
N PHE A 371 2.25 -1.02 21.06
CA PHE A 371 1.43 -1.53 22.15
C PHE A 371 1.90 -2.92 22.59
N ILE A 372 2.02 -3.87 21.65
CA ILE A 372 2.46 -5.25 21.95
C ILE A 372 3.86 -5.24 22.56
N ALA A 373 4.76 -4.39 22.06
CA ALA A 373 6.13 -4.30 22.55
C ALA A 373 6.25 -3.62 23.94
N ASN A 374 5.32 -2.75 24.35
CA ASN A 374 5.55 -1.86 25.49
C ASN A 374 4.47 -1.86 26.59
N ASP A 375 3.22 -2.20 26.30
CA ASP A 375 2.15 -2.15 27.31
C ASP A 375 2.35 -3.24 28.37
N SER A 376 2.30 -2.87 29.65
CA SER A 376 2.60 -3.79 30.76
C SER A 376 1.59 -4.92 30.91
N ARG A 377 0.38 -4.76 30.35
CA ARG A 377 -0.72 -5.73 30.38
C ARG A 377 -0.55 -6.87 29.37
N VAL A 378 0.30 -6.71 28.37
CA VAL A 378 0.61 -7.76 27.38
C VAL A 378 1.36 -8.90 28.08
N PRO A 379 1.00 -10.19 27.83
CA PRO A 379 1.74 -11.32 28.37
C PRO A 379 3.24 -11.25 28.10
N LYS A 380 4.06 -11.61 29.09
CA LYS A 380 5.50 -11.34 29.06
C LYS A 380 6.23 -12.10 27.96
N ASP A 381 5.82 -13.33 27.67
CA ASP A 381 6.32 -14.13 26.56
C ASP A 381 6.07 -13.44 25.20
N ILE A 382 4.84 -12.99 24.94
CA ILE A 382 4.48 -12.26 23.72
C ILE A 382 5.27 -10.95 23.63
N GLN A 383 5.29 -10.16 24.71
CA GLN A 383 5.99 -8.88 24.75
C GLN A 383 7.49 -9.05 24.53
N ASN A 384 8.11 -10.05 25.18
CA ASN A 384 9.54 -10.32 25.04
C ASN A 384 9.89 -10.77 23.63
N GLU A 385 9.03 -11.56 22.97
CA GLU A 385 9.20 -11.93 21.58
C GLU A 385 9.05 -10.71 20.65
N MET A 386 8.03 -9.89 20.85
CA MET A 386 7.81 -8.68 20.03
C MET A 386 8.98 -7.70 20.13
N LYS A 387 9.59 -7.52 21.31
CA LYS A 387 10.78 -6.66 21.50
C LYS A 387 12.02 -7.09 20.71
N LYS A 388 12.07 -8.34 20.23
CA LYS A 388 13.14 -8.80 19.34
C LYS A 388 12.97 -8.25 17.93
N TRP A 389 11.74 -7.94 17.52
CA TRP A 389 11.40 -7.39 16.22
C TRP A 389 11.50 -5.87 16.21
N GLY A 390 11.71 -5.32 15.02
CA GLY A 390 11.64 -3.90 14.71
C GLY A 390 11.55 -3.69 13.20
N LEU A 391 11.38 -2.45 12.77
CA LEU A 391 11.38 -2.09 11.35
C LEU A 391 12.77 -2.34 10.76
N ALA A 392 12.84 -2.88 9.54
CA ALA A 392 14.11 -3.01 8.82
C ALA A 392 14.64 -1.63 8.40
N LYS A 393 15.91 -1.32 8.71
CA LYS A 393 16.54 -0.03 8.42
C LYS A 393 16.93 0.15 6.97
N ASP A 394 17.01 -0.93 6.21
CA ASP A 394 17.39 -0.98 4.80
C ASP A 394 16.18 -1.12 3.85
N GLU A 395 14.96 -1.02 4.38
CA GLU A 395 13.71 -0.98 3.62
C GLU A 395 13.01 0.36 3.85
N PHE A 396 12.41 0.93 2.80
CA PHE A 396 11.63 2.18 2.88
C PHE A 396 12.43 3.34 3.52
N LEU A 397 13.52 3.74 2.86
CA LEU A 397 14.52 4.67 3.38
C LEU A 397 14.12 6.16 3.34
N ASP A 398 13.02 6.49 2.65
CA ASP A 398 12.60 7.84 2.33
C ASP A 398 11.74 8.54 3.40
#